data_AF-A0A081C0W9-F1
#
_entry.id   AF-A0A081C0W9-F1
#
_cell.length_a   1.000
_cell.length_b   1.000
_cell.length_c   1.000
_cell.angle_alpha   90.00
_cell.angle_beta   90.00
_cell.angle_gamma   90.00
#
_symmetry.space_group_name_H-M   'P 1'
#
loop_
_entity.id
_entity.type
_entity.pdbx_description
1 polymer ?
#
loop_
_entity_poly.entity_id
_entity_poly.type
_entity_poly.pdbx_seq_one_letter_code
_entity_poly.pdbx_strand_id
1 'polypeptide(L)'
;MKQFIAIILIIVFGLLGVFVPAAQAEQVTYRYDDMQRLTRAEYTSGLILAYTYDKMGNRLNQQARSGVLLTVNVTGSGTVTSDPTGIDCRANCSEVFAPGTEVTLQTVPDEGKGVSRLFGRRV
;
A
#
# COMPACT_ATOMS: atom_id res chain seq x y z
N MET A 1 -2.94 29.25 -26.37
CA MET A 1 -3.96 29.93 -25.54
C MET A 1 -4.15 29.27 -24.17
N LYS A 2 -4.27 27.93 -24.05
CA LYS A 2 -4.38 27.23 -22.75
C LYS A 2 -3.16 27.37 -21.81
N GLN A 3 -1.94 27.45 -22.35
CA GLN A 3 -0.70 27.53 -21.56
C GLN A 3 -0.46 28.93 -20.93
N PHE A 4 -0.83 30.00 -21.64
CA PHE A 4 -0.65 31.37 -21.16
C PHE A 4 -1.67 31.76 -20.07
N ILE A 5 -2.88 31.18 -20.10
CA ILE A 5 -3.91 31.37 -19.07
C ILE A 5 -3.49 30.72 -17.74
N ALA A 6 -2.82 29.56 -17.79
CA ALA A 6 -2.31 28.88 -16.59
C ALA A 6 -1.19 29.68 -15.89
N ILE A 7 -0.29 30.30 -16.65
CA ILE A 7 0.83 31.10 -16.09
C ILE A 7 0.34 32.40 -15.45
N ILE A 8 -0.64 33.08 -16.05
CA ILE A 8 -1.22 34.32 -15.51
C ILE A 8 -1.98 34.06 -14.20
N LEU A 9 -2.70 32.92 -14.10
CA LEU A 9 -3.37 32.53 -12.86
C LEU A 9 -2.36 32.30 -11.72
N ILE A 10 -1.26 31.59 -11.98
CA ILE A 10 -0.22 31.31 -10.97
C ILE A 10 0.40 32.61 -10.40
N ILE A 11 0.63 33.63 -11.26
CA ILE A 11 1.23 34.92 -10.84
C ILE A 11 0.23 35.75 -10.00
N VAL A 12 -1.06 35.76 -10.36
CA VAL A 12 -2.10 36.51 -9.61
C VAL A 12 -2.39 35.85 -8.25
N PHE A 13 -2.40 34.52 -8.17
CA PHE A 13 -2.56 33.79 -6.90
C PHE A 13 -1.34 33.97 -5.96
N GLY A 14 -0.13 34.11 -6.51
CA GLY A 14 1.08 34.42 -5.74
C GLY A 14 1.10 35.83 -5.12
N LEU A 15 0.49 36.83 -5.77
CA LEU A 15 0.45 38.21 -5.27
C LEU A 15 -0.63 38.45 -4.20
N LEU A 16 -1.69 37.63 -4.18
CA LEU A 16 -2.82 37.71 -3.23
C LEU A 16 -2.67 36.77 -2.02
N GLY A 17 -1.54 36.06 -1.89
CA GLY A 17 -1.26 35.17 -0.75
C GLY A 17 -2.16 33.93 -0.67
N VAL A 18 -2.96 33.65 -1.71
CA VAL A 18 -3.78 32.43 -1.77
C VAL A 18 -2.94 31.32 -2.40
N PHE A 19 -2.07 30.74 -1.59
CA PHE A 19 -1.38 29.51 -1.94
C PHE A 19 -2.41 28.38 -1.92
N VAL A 20 -2.88 27.95 -3.08
CA VAL A 20 -3.58 26.66 -3.20
C VAL A 20 -2.49 25.60 -3.08
N PRO A 21 -2.39 24.86 -1.97
CA PRO A 21 -1.40 23.80 -1.88
C PRO A 21 -1.69 22.80 -3.01
N ALA A 22 -0.63 22.37 -3.69
CA ALA A 22 -0.75 21.30 -4.67
C ALA A 22 -1.43 20.11 -3.99
N ALA A 23 -2.66 19.80 -4.41
CA ALA A 23 -3.32 18.56 -4.01
C ALA A 23 -2.42 17.43 -4.53
N GLN A 24 -1.87 16.64 -3.61
CA GLN A 24 -0.99 15.54 -3.94
C GLN A 24 -1.81 14.49 -4.72
N ALA A 25 -1.30 14.03 -5.85
CA ALA A 25 -1.94 12.95 -6.59
C ALA A 25 -1.86 11.66 -5.76
N GLU A 26 -3.01 11.15 -5.34
CA GLU A 26 -3.08 9.85 -4.68
C GLU A 26 -3.23 8.76 -5.75
N GLN A 27 -2.36 7.75 -5.71
CA GLN A 27 -2.49 6.62 -6.62
C GLN A 27 -3.40 5.56 -5.99
N VAL A 28 -4.19 4.89 -6.83
CA VAL A 28 -5.12 3.84 -6.39
C VAL A 28 -4.92 2.61 -7.28
N THR A 29 -4.67 1.47 -6.64
CA THR A 29 -4.61 0.17 -7.31
C THR A 29 -5.95 -0.54 -7.13
N TYR A 30 -6.56 -0.95 -8.23
CA TYR A 30 -7.86 -1.63 -8.24
C TYR A 30 -7.69 -3.12 -8.50
N ARG A 31 -8.45 -3.94 -7.77
CA ARG A 31 -8.59 -5.37 -8.02
C ARG A 31 -10.04 -5.70 -8.35
N TYR A 32 -10.21 -6.61 -9.30
CA TYR A 32 -11.50 -7.03 -9.81
C TYR A 32 -11.68 -8.54 -9.64
N ASP A 33 -12.93 -9.00 -9.60
CA ASP A 33 -13.27 -10.42 -9.77
C ASP A 33 -13.30 -10.83 -11.26
N ASP A 34 -13.53 -12.11 -11.54
CA ASP A 34 -13.62 -12.66 -12.90
C ASP A 34 -14.78 -12.05 -13.72
N MET A 35 -15.75 -11.42 -13.05
CA MET A 35 -16.86 -10.70 -13.68
C MET A 35 -16.55 -9.20 -13.87
N GLN A 36 -15.30 -8.78 -13.70
CA GLN A 36 -14.84 -7.39 -13.80
C GLN A 36 -15.50 -6.41 -12.80
N ARG A 37 -15.97 -6.89 -11.65
CA ARG A 37 -16.50 -6.04 -10.59
C ARG A 37 -15.42 -5.71 -9.57
N LEU A 38 -15.40 -4.47 -9.09
CA LEU A 38 -14.38 -3.96 -8.17
C LEU A 38 -14.44 -4.64 -6.80
N THR A 39 -13.50 -5.52 -6.47
CA THR A 39 -13.46 -6.20 -5.16
C THR A 39 -12.56 -5.49 -4.16
N ARG A 40 -11.57 -4.73 -4.63
CA ARG A 40 -10.63 -4.00 -3.76
C ARG A 40 -10.12 -2.71 -4.39
N ALA A 41 -10.07 -1.64 -3.60
CA ALA A 41 -9.36 -0.41 -3.95
C ALA A 41 -8.29 -0.12 -2.88
N GLU A 42 -7.04 -0.02 -3.31
CA GLU A 42 -5.87 0.17 -2.46
C GLU A 42 -5.27 1.53 -2.75
N TYR A 43 -5.38 2.43 -1.77
CA TYR A 43 -4.93 3.80 -1.90
C TYR A 43 -3.49 3.93 -1.41
N THR A 44 -2.71 4.84 -1.99
CA THR A 44 -1.35 5.13 -1.50
C THR A 44 -1.31 5.72 -0.09
N SER A 45 -2.43 6.22 0.44
CA SER A 45 -2.58 6.55 1.87
C SER A 45 -2.55 5.33 2.80
N GLY A 46 -2.66 4.11 2.27
CA GLY A 46 -2.86 2.89 3.04
C GLY A 46 -4.32 2.60 3.35
N LEU A 47 -5.27 3.45 2.93
CA LEU A 47 -6.68 3.08 2.99
C LEU A 47 -6.96 1.94 2.01
N ILE A 48 -7.67 0.92 2.48
CA ILE A 48 -8.12 -0.20 1.66
C ILE A 48 -9.63 -0.33 1.80
N LEU A 49 -10.33 -0.26 0.66
CA LEU A 49 -11.75 -0.54 0.56
C LEU A 49 -11.95 -1.94 -0.01
N ALA A 50 -12.67 -2.80 0.71
CA ALA A 50 -13.07 -4.12 0.25
C ALA A 50 -14.58 -4.17 0.01
N TYR A 51 -14.98 -4.75 -1.12
CA TYR A 51 -16.37 -4.85 -1.54
C TYR A 51 -16.80 -6.29 -1.73
N THR A 52 -18.02 -6.61 -1.32
CA THR A 52 -18.68 -7.86 -1.71
C THR A 52 -19.95 -7.55 -2.46
N TYR A 53 -20.33 -8.47 -3.35
CA TYR A 53 -21.49 -8.31 -4.20
C TYR A 53 -22.40 -9.52 -4.07
N ASP A 54 -23.70 -9.30 -4.24
CA ASP A 54 -24.65 -10.38 -4.45
C ASP A 54 -24.51 -10.99 -5.86
N LYS A 55 -25.35 -11.98 -6.16
CA LYS A 55 -25.41 -12.63 -7.49
C LYS A 55 -25.95 -11.71 -8.60
N MET A 56 -26.68 -10.65 -8.24
CA MET A 56 -27.26 -9.68 -9.17
C MET A 56 -26.31 -8.51 -9.47
N GLY A 57 -25.16 -8.44 -8.77
CA GLY A 57 -24.16 -7.38 -8.95
C GLY A 57 -24.34 -6.18 -8.03
N ASN A 58 -25.26 -6.22 -7.06
CA ASN A 58 -25.40 -5.15 -6.08
C ASN A 58 -24.34 -5.30 -5.00
N ARG A 59 -23.80 -4.17 -4.54
CA ARG A 59 -22.83 -4.13 -3.45
C ARG A 59 -23.54 -4.46 -2.14
N LEU A 60 -23.15 -5.56 -1.50
CA LEU A 60 -23.71 -6.03 -0.23
C LEU A 60 -22.93 -5.48 0.97
N ASN A 61 -21.62 -5.31 0.83
CA ASN A 61 -20.74 -4.82 1.89
C ASN A 61 -19.67 -3.87 1.33
N GLN A 62 -19.26 -2.93 2.17
CA GLN A 62 -18.14 -2.03 1.93
C GLN A 62 -17.39 -1.85 3.25
N GLN A 63 -16.20 -2.43 3.33
CA GLN A 63 -15.35 -2.31 4.52
C GLN A 63 -14.18 -1.41 4.23
N ALA A 64 -14.02 -0.38 5.06
CA ALA A 64 -12.84 0.47 5.09
C ALA A 64 -11.90 -0.02 6.19
N ARG A 65 -10.65 -0.29 5.83
CA ARG A 65 -9.58 -0.55 6.80
C ARG A 65 -8.33 0.19 6.38
N SER A 66 -7.56 0.64 7.35
CA SER A 66 -6.22 1.14 7.09
C SER A 66 -5.26 -0.04 7.12
N GLY A 67 -4.34 -0.07 6.17
CA GLY A 67 -3.29 -1.08 6.09
C GLY A 67 -2.08 -0.53 5.36
N VAL A 68 -0.90 -0.95 5.76
CA VAL A 68 0.35 -0.56 5.12
C VAL A 68 0.94 -1.83 4.50
N LEU A 69 1.22 -1.76 3.21
CA LEU A 69 1.86 -2.85 2.48
C LEU A 69 3.35 -2.89 2.85
N LEU A 70 3.77 -3.97 3.49
CA LEU A 70 5.18 -4.26 3.71
C LEU A 70 5.64 -5.27 2.66
N THR A 71 6.66 -4.90 1.88
CA THR A 71 7.32 -5.78 0.91
C THR A 71 8.75 -6.03 1.35
N VAL A 72 9.12 -7.30 1.47
CA VAL A 72 10.47 -7.74 1.83
C VAL A 72 11.21 -8.15 0.57
N ASN A 73 12.42 -7.63 0.38
CA ASN A 73 13.32 -8.09 -0.68
C ASN A 73 14.43 -8.92 -0.06
N VAL A 74 14.58 -10.17 -0.51
CA VAL A 74 15.59 -11.10 0.02
C VAL A 74 16.75 -11.19 -0.95
N THR A 75 17.96 -10.88 -0.46
CA THR A 75 19.20 -11.05 -1.22
C THR A 75 20.03 -12.18 -0.59
N GLY A 76 20.20 -13.29 -1.32
CA GLY A 76 20.92 -14.48 -0.85
C GLY A 76 20.03 -15.72 -0.77
N SER A 77 20.57 -16.81 -0.23
CA SER A 77 19.85 -18.06 0.04
C SER A 77 19.40 -18.09 1.49
N GLY A 78 18.12 -18.35 1.73
CA GLY A 78 17.51 -18.41 3.05
C GLY A 78 16.03 -18.05 3.01
N THR A 79 15.38 -18.20 4.15
CA THR A 79 13.96 -17.95 4.33
C THR A 79 13.75 -16.71 5.20
N VAL A 80 12.75 -15.88 4.88
CA VAL A 80 12.32 -14.78 5.75
C VAL A 80 10.84 -14.95 6.07
N THR A 81 10.51 -15.00 7.37
CA THR A 81 9.14 -15.08 7.87
C THR A 81 8.82 -13.90 8.79
N SER A 82 7.54 -13.59 9.01
CA SER A 82 7.12 -12.53 9.95
C SER A 82 6.29 -13.04 11.13
N ASP A 83 6.34 -12.29 12.22
CA ASP A 83 5.38 -12.32 13.32
C ASP A 83 4.84 -10.88 13.58
N PRO A 84 3.53 -10.59 13.43
CA PRO A 84 2.44 -11.51 13.04
C PRO A 84 2.64 -12.20 11.69
N THR A 85 2.09 -13.40 11.56
CA THR A 85 2.21 -14.22 10.34
C THR A 85 1.60 -13.53 9.13
N GLY A 86 2.28 -13.56 7.99
CA GLY A 86 1.77 -12.99 6.74
C GLY A 86 2.82 -12.88 5.64
N ILE A 87 4.09 -12.69 6.02
CA ILE A 87 5.22 -12.77 5.10
C ILE A 87 5.91 -14.13 5.29
N ASP A 88 6.06 -14.87 4.19
CA ASP A 88 6.96 -16.03 4.05
C ASP A 88 7.59 -15.99 2.65
N CYS A 89 8.83 -15.49 2.62
CA CYS A 89 9.58 -15.23 1.40
C CYS A 89 10.06 -16.48 0.64
N ARG A 90 9.48 -17.66 0.89
CA ARG A 90 9.53 -18.77 -0.09
C ARG A 90 8.54 -18.59 -1.24
N ALA A 91 7.40 -17.97 -0.97
CA ALA A 91 6.31 -17.83 -1.94
C ALA A 91 5.64 -16.46 -1.92
N ASN A 92 5.55 -15.80 -0.75
CA ASN A 92 4.93 -14.49 -0.61
C ASN A 92 5.78 -13.56 0.27
N CYS A 93 6.36 -12.53 -0.35
CA CYS A 93 7.19 -11.53 0.32
C CYS A 93 6.47 -10.23 0.68
N SER A 94 5.16 -10.15 0.45
CA SER A 94 4.39 -8.93 0.66
C SER A 94 3.13 -9.19 1.45
N GLU A 95 2.87 -8.38 2.47
CA GLU A 95 1.64 -8.46 3.26
C GLU A 95 1.18 -7.07 3.73
N VAL A 96 -0.13 -6.91 3.93
CA VAL A 96 -0.70 -5.67 4.46
C VAL A 96 -0.94 -5.83 5.97
N PHE A 97 -0.24 -5.04 6.78
CA PHE A 97 -0.45 -4.97 8.22
C PHE A 97 -1.26 -3.73 8.62
N ALA A 98 -1.97 -3.78 9.75
CA ALA A 98 -2.63 -2.59 10.27
C ALA A 98 -1.57 -1.54 10.71
N PRO A 99 -1.84 -0.23 10.58
CA PRO A 99 -0.94 0.80 11.08
C PRO A 99 -0.66 0.63 12.57
N GLY A 100 0.59 0.83 12.99
CA GLY A 100 1.05 0.64 14.36
C GLY A 100 1.39 -0.80 14.72
N THR A 101 1.21 -1.76 13.80
CA THR A 101 1.59 -3.16 14.05
C THR A 101 3.11 -3.29 14.19
N GLU A 102 3.56 -3.93 15.26
CA GLU A 102 4.95 -4.31 15.44
C GLU A 102 5.22 -5.60 14.68
N VAL A 103 5.97 -5.52 13.58
CA VAL A 103 6.30 -6.67 12.73
C VAL A 103 7.75 -7.09 12.97
N THR A 104 7.93 -8.32 13.45
CA THR A 104 9.24 -8.93 13.63
C THR A 104 9.54 -9.83 12.44
N LEU A 105 10.64 -9.59 11.73
CA LEU A 105 11.11 -10.46 10.64
C LEU A 105 12.17 -11.43 11.17
N GLN A 106 11.95 -12.71 10.92
CA GLN A 106 12.87 -13.79 11.25
C GLN A 106 13.52 -14.30 9.98
N THR A 107 14.84 -14.44 9.98
CA THR A 107 15.58 -15.04 8.88
C THR A 107 16.09 -16.41 9.31
N VAL A 108 15.85 -17.42 8.47
CA VAL A 108 16.44 -18.75 8.59
C VAL A 108 17.38 -18.91 7.39
N PRO A 109 18.69 -18.69 7.55
CA PRO A 109 19.64 -18.95 6.49
C PRO A 109 19.62 -20.44 6.14
N ASP A 110 19.80 -20.78 4.87
CA ASP A 110 20.11 -22.16 4.50
C ASP A 110 21.47 -22.54 5.11
N GLU A 111 21.68 -23.83 5.42
CA GLU A 111 22.78 -24.32 6.26
C GLU A 111 24.13 -23.63 6.00
N GLY A 112 24.76 -23.12 7.07
CA GLY A 112 26.14 -22.59 7.03
C GLY A 112 26.30 -21.07 6.95
N LYS A 113 25.22 -20.27 7.05
CA LYS A 113 25.30 -18.79 7.14
C LYS A 113 24.70 -18.31 8.46
N GLY A 114 25.42 -17.46 9.19
CA GLY A 114 25.04 -17.00 10.54
C GLY A 114 23.76 -16.15 10.56
N VAL A 115 23.00 -16.27 11.65
CA VAL A 115 21.74 -15.54 11.86
C VAL A 115 22.00 -14.04 12.03
N SER A 116 21.54 -13.23 11.06
CA SER A 116 21.48 -11.78 11.23
C SER A 116 20.07 -11.42 11.73
N ARG A 117 19.97 -11.05 13.02
CA ARG A 117 18.76 -10.49 13.61
C ARG A 117 18.50 -9.12 12.97
N LEU A 118 17.43 -9.01 12.19
CA LEU A 118 16.90 -7.73 11.73
C LEU A 118 15.85 -7.29 12.74
N PHE A 119 16.12 -6.21 13.47
CA PHE A 119 15.11 -5.64 14.37
C PHE A 119 14.00 -5.00 13.54
N GLY A 120 12.75 -5.31 13.92
CA GLY A 120 11.54 -4.96 13.20
C GLY A 120 11.36 -3.46 12.97
N ARG A 121 10.73 -3.11 11.85
CA ARG A 121 10.30 -1.74 11.57
C ARG A 121 8.83 -1.63 12.01
N ARG A 122 8.50 -0.68 12.89
CA ARG A 122 7.10 -0.34 13.18
C ARG A 122 6.45 0.13 11.88
N VAL A 123 5.32 -0.48 11.58
CA VAL A 123 4.51 -0.16 10.40
C VAL A 123 3.57 1.01 10.70
#